data_AF-A0A5J4UEY3-F1
#
_entry.id   AF-A0A5J4UEY3-F1
#
_cell.length_a   1.000
_cell.length_b   1.000
_cell.length_c   1.000
_cell.angle_alpha   90.00
_cell.angle_beta   90.00
_cell.angle_gamma   90.00
#
_symmetry.space_group_name_H-M   'P 1'
#
loop_
_entity.id
_entity.type
_entity.pdbx_description
1 polymer ?
#
loop_
_entity_poly.entity_id
_entity_poly.type
_entity_poly.pdbx_seq_one_letter_code
_entity_poly.pdbx_strand_id
1 'polypeptide(L)'
;MAQTEAEFVTLKANSAFEISTHEPWIIRRKEDGLIPKFSQNNRGYLIGRIGEQVHLLHRLVAEQFITNDDLVNKTQIDHKDQNKLNNSIDNLRWQQLDQQKNIDSYTKKSKKVKDDLFQVIPQKQFPFKSKYEVIRKANYYDIPSDQTKNQFDIYPQTNTLEPHDYQLKPLTKFERPYFSPNYNSWEIDQVFIMKK
;
A
#
# COMPACT_ATOMS: atom_id res chain seq x y z
N MET A 1 25.13 38.83 26.60
CA MET A 1 24.95 37.72 25.64
C MET A 1 23.70 38.06 24.84
N ALA A 2 23.82 38.27 23.54
CA ALA A 2 22.66 38.63 22.72
C ALA A 2 21.69 37.45 22.71
N GLN A 3 20.46 37.66 23.18
CA GLN A 3 19.36 36.75 22.92
C GLN A 3 19.06 36.86 21.43
N THR A 4 19.53 35.90 20.64
CA THR A 4 19.04 35.70 19.27
C THR A 4 17.57 35.35 19.37
N GLU A 5 16.70 36.30 19.06
CA GLU A 5 15.27 36.05 18.93
C GLU A 5 15.07 35.00 17.85
N ALA A 6 14.60 33.82 18.24
CA ALA A 6 14.32 32.76 17.28
C ALA A 6 13.04 33.13 16.53
N GLU A 7 13.15 33.32 15.22
CA GLU A 7 11.99 33.56 14.36
C GLU A 7 11.25 32.23 14.12
N PHE A 8 9.92 32.28 14.20
CA PHE A 8 9.05 31.12 14.01
C PHE A 8 8.11 31.33 12.83
N VAL A 9 7.93 30.27 12.03
CA VAL A 9 7.04 30.24 10.88
C VAL A 9 6.00 29.16 11.06
N THR A 10 4.77 29.42 10.61
CA THR A 10 3.68 28.43 10.66
C THR A 10 4.06 27.15 9.90
N LEU A 11 3.89 26.00 10.55
CA LEU A 11 4.24 24.71 9.96
C LEU A 11 3.23 24.33 8.88
N LYS A 12 3.70 23.97 7.67
CA LYS A 12 2.81 23.54 6.56
C LYS A 12 2.00 22.29 6.87
N ALA A 13 2.58 21.35 7.62
CA ALA A 13 1.93 20.09 7.98
C ALA A 13 0.77 20.28 8.98
N ASN A 14 0.84 21.29 9.85
CA ASN A 14 -0.19 21.59 10.83
C ASN A 14 -0.16 23.07 11.23
N SER A 15 -1.23 23.80 10.93
CA SER A 15 -1.33 25.25 11.18
C SER A 15 -1.30 25.66 12.65
N ALA A 16 -1.60 24.74 13.57
CA ALA A 16 -1.57 24.98 15.03
C ALA A 16 -0.13 24.97 15.59
N PHE A 17 0.85 24.53 14.80
CA PHE A 17 2.25 24.49 15.19
C PHE A 17 3.07 25.48 14.35
N GLU A 18 4.21 25.87 14.90
CA GLU A 18 5.22 26.68 14.25
C GLU A 18 6.61 26.09 14.45
N ILE A 19 7.49 26.35 13.50
CA ILE A 19 8.86 25.84 13.44
C ILE A 19 9.83 27.00 13.33
N SER A 20 10.98 26.90 14.01
CA SER A 20 12.05 27.89 13.90
C SER A 20 12.60 27.96 12.48
N THR A 21 12.98 29.16 12.03
CA THR A 21 13.62 29.38 10.71
C THR A 21 15.05 28.85 10.64
N HIS A 22 15.73 28.77 11.79
CA HIS A 22 17.12 28.38 11.90
C HIS A 22 17.31 27.21 12.88
N GLU A 23 18.47 26.55 12.75
CA GLU A 23 18.91 25.54 13.71
C GLU A 23 19.25 26.15 15.07
N PRO A 24 18.95 25.46 16.18
CA PRO A 24 18.30 24.15 16.27
C PRO A 24 16.81 24.20 15.91
N TRP A 25 16.31 23.16 15.24
CA TRP A 25 14.89 23.06 14.86
C TRP A 25 13.99 22.95 16.10
N ILE A 26 13.30 24.04 16.43
CA ILE A 26 12.35 24.08 17.53
C ILE A 26 10.96 24.12 16.94
N ILE A 27 10.16 23.08 17.21
CA ILE A 27 8.75 23.04 16.87
C ILE A 27 7.96 23.24 18.15
N ARG A 28 7.05 24.21 18.14
CA ARG A 28 6.17 24.49 19.28
C ARG A 28 4.74 24.71 18.82
N ARG A 29 3.81 24.45 19.73
CA ARG A 29 2.40 24.72 19.52
C ARG A 29 2.10 26.19 19.81
N LYS A 30 1.28 26.82 18.97
CA LYS A 30 0.99 28.26 19.08
C LYS A 30 0.14 28.63 20.28
N GLU A 31 -0.73 27.72 20.73
CA GLU A 31 -1.72 28.01 21.78
C GLU A 31 -1.10 28.14 23.17
N ASP A 32 -0.16 27.27 23.53
CA ASP A 32 0.40 27.12 24.87
C ASP A 32 1.93 27.03 24.89
N GLY A 33 2.57 27.10 23.71
CA GLY A 33 4.03 27.00 23.60
C GLY A 33 4.57 25.59 23.83
N LEU A 34 3.72 24.55 23.82
CA LEU A 34 4.16 23.18 24.07
C LEU A 34 5.14 22.72 22.99
N ILE A 35 6.30 22.22 23.43
CA ILE A 35 7.36 21.68 22.56
C ILE A 35 7.22 20.16 22.53
N PRO A 36 6.83 19.55 21.39
CA PRO A 36 6.74 18.11 21.27
C PRO A 36 8.12 17.45 21.44
N LYS A 37 8.13 16.30 22.12
CA LYS A 37 9.35 15.49 22.25
C LYS A 37 9.56 14.66 20.99
N PHE A 38 10.76 14.74 20.43
CA PHE A 38 11.20 13.87 19.34
C PHE A 38 12.10 12.76 19.89
N SER A 39 11.87 11.54 19.45
CA SER A 39 12.66 10.36 19.81
C SER A 39 13.08 9.57 18.58
N GLN A 40 14.15 8.79 18.69
CA GLN A 40 14.61 7.95 17.60
C GLN A 40 13.72 6.72 17.45
N ASN A 41 13.37 6.37 16.22
CA ASN A 41 12.70 5.11 15.91
C ASN A 41 13.71 3.97 15.68
N ASN A 42 13.22 2.75 15.50
CA ASN A 42 14.05 1.56 15.22
C ASN A 42 14.90 1.67 13.94
N ARG A 43 14.59 2.63 13.05
CA ARG A 43 15.33 2.90 11.82
C ARG A 43 16.36 4.03 11.98
N GLY A 44 16.44 4.67 13.16
CA GLY A 44 17.35 5.77 13.47
C GLY A 44 16.86 7.17 13.13
N TYR A 45 15.62 7.33 12.67
CA TYR A 45 15.04 8.65 12.37
C TYR A 45 14.36 9.24 13.60
N LEU A 46 14.46 10.57 13.77
CA LEU A 46 13.70 11.30 14.79
C LEU A 46 12.22 11.39 14.39
N ILE A 47 11.35 10.91 15.27
CA ILE A 47 9.90 10.95 15.16
C ILE A 47 9.31 11.73 16.33
N GLY A 48 8.26 12.49 16.07
CA GLY A 48 7.52 13.24 17.10
C GLY A 48 6.04 13.25 16.75
N ARG A 49 5.21 13.35 17.79
CA ARG A 49 3.76 13.48 17.62
C ARG A 49 3.40 14.96 17.52
N ILE A 50 2.81 15.35 16.39
CA ILE A 50 2.32 16.71 16.16
C ILE A 50 0.81 16.61 15.99
N GLY A 51 0.07 17.05 17.00
CA GLY A 51 -1.37 16.81 17.09
C GLY A 51 -1.68 15.32 17.17
N GLU A 52 -2.52 14.82 16.27
CA GLU A 52 -2.92 13.40 16.25
C GLU A 52 -1.96 12.50 15.47
N GLN A 53 -1.14 13.06 14.59
CA GLN A 53 -0.28 12.33 13.66
C GLN A 53 1.18 12.27 14.12
N VAL A 54 1.86 11.20 13.70
CA VAL A 54 3.31 11.01 13.94
C VAL A 54 4.06 11.45 12.69
N HIS A 55 5.02 12.37 12.88
CA HIS A 55 5.82 12.92 11.81
C HIS A 55 7.30 12.64 12.03
N LEU A 56 8.05 12.55 10.93
CA LEU A 56 9.50 12.46 10.92
C LEU A 56 10.08 13.88 10.87
N LEU A 57 11.08 14.18 11.72
CA LEU A 57 11.63 15.53 11.82
C LEU A 57 12.26 16.01 10.49
N HIS A 58 13.09 15.17 9.85
CA HIS A 58 13.70 15.51 8.55
C HIS A 58 12.65 15.84 7.49
N ARG A 59 11.48 15.19 7.53
CA ARG A 59 10.39 15.43 6.58
C ARG A 59 9.75 16.79 6.80
N LEU A 60 9.46 17.14 8.05
CA LEU A 60 8.90 18.44 8.40
C LEU A 60 9.83 19.59 7.98
N VAL A 61 11.13 19.45 8.25
CA VAL A 61 12.13 20.46 7.88
C VAL A 61 12.23 20.60 6.36
N ALA A 62 12.36 19.49 5.64
CA ALA A 62 12.47 19.51 4.18
C ALA A 62 11.21 20.05 3.49
N GLU A 63 10.01 19.63 3.90
CA GLU A 63 8.76 20.14 3.33
C GLU A 63 8.56 21.64 3.60
N GLN A 64 9.09 22.14 4.72
CA GLN A 64 9.02 23.55 5.08
C GLN A 64 9.98 24.41 4.24
N PHE A 65 11.25 24.04 4.18
CA PHE A 65 12.33 24.90 3.67
C PHE A 65 12.89 24.50 2.31
N ILE A 66 12.69 23.26 1.87
CA ILE A 66 13.24 22.74 0.60
C ILE A 66 12.10 22.61 -0.41
N THR A 67 12.10 23.49 -1.40
CA THR A 67 11.20 23.38 -2.55
C THR A 67 11.47 22.10 -3.33
N ASN A 68 10.41 21.37 -3.67
CA ASN A 68 10.50 20.18 -4.50
C ASN A 68 10.23 20.54 -5.96
N ASP A 69 11.23 20.38 -6.82
CA ASP A 69 11.12 20.70 -8.24
C ASP A 69 10.22 19.69 -9.00
N ASP A 70 10.18 18.43 -8.57
CA ASP A 70 9.48 17.34 -9.27
C ASP A 70 8.57 16.55 -8.31
N LEU A 71 7.38 17.08 -8.04
CA LEU A 71 6.39 16.46 -7.14
C LEU A 71 5.99 15.04 -7.56
N VAL A 72 6.11 14.71 -8.86
CA VAL A 72 5.70 13.41 -9.41
C VAL A 72 6.75 12.32 -9.13
N ASN A 73 8.04 12.64 -9.36
CA ASN A 73 9.11 11.65 -9.30
C ASN A 73 9.81 11.62 -7.94
N LYS A 74 9.97 12.79 -7.31
CA LYS A 74 10.73 12.95 -6.06
C LYS A 74 9.78 12.96 -4.86
N THR A 75 9.43 11.77 -4.39
CA THR A 75 8.50 11.59 -3.27
C THR A 75 9.18 11.29 -1.94
N GLN A 76 10.48 10.98 -1.94
CA GLN A 76 11.23 10.64 -0.73
C GLN A 76 12.25 11.73 -0.40
N ILE A 77 12.61 11.81 0.89
CA ILE A 77 13.67 12.69 1.38
C ILE A 77 14.80 11.81 1.91
N ASP A 78 16.01 12.13 1.47
CA ASP A 78 17.23 11.38 1.78
C ASP A 78 18.27 12.29 2.45
N HIS A 79 19.10 11.69 3.30
CA HIS A 79 20.22 12.35 3.98
C HIS A 79 21.50 12.16 3.17
N LYS A 80 22.12 13.24 2.69
CA LYS A 80 23.32 13.19 1.84
C LYS A 80 24.50 12.49 2.53
N ASP A 81 24.68 12.75 3.83
CA ASP A 81 25.73 12.17 4.68
C ASP A 81 25.39 10.79 5.26
N GLN A 82 24.20 10.25 4.97
CA GLN A 82 23.63 9.01 5.54
C GLN A 82 23.41 9.05 7.07
N ASN A 83 23.68 10.17 7.74
CA ASN A 83 23.44 10.37 9.16
C ASN A 83 22.03 10.92 9.39
N LYS A 84 21.14 10.04 9.82
CA LYS A 84 19.70 10.32 10.03
C LYS A 84 19.41 11.31 11.16
N LEU A 85 20.39 11.60 12.01
CA LEU A 85 20.28 12.57 13.10
C LEU A 85 20.65 13.99 12.64
N ASN A 86 21.41 14.12 11.54
CA ASN A 86 21.78 15.40 10.96
C ASN A 86 20.64 15.92 10.07
N ASN A 87 19.75 16.73 10.65
CA ASN A 87 18.56 17.24 9.96
C ASN A 87 18.75 18.65 9.37
N SER A 88 19.99 19.08 9.11
CA SER A 88 20.26 20.37 8.48
C SER A 88 19.73 20.42 7.06
N ILE A 89 19.22 21.59 6.65
CA ILE A 89 18.65 21.81 5.32
C ILE A 89 19.63 21.37 4.22
N ASP A 90 20.91 21.72 4.38
CA ASP A 90 21.97 21.36 3.43
C ASP A 90 22.21 19.86 3.31
N ASN A 91 21.91 19.08 4.35
CA ASN A 91 22.08 17.64 4.36
C ASN A 91 20.87 16.89 3.77
N LEU A 92 19.70 17.54 3.68
CA LEU A 92 18.48 16.92 3.17
C LEU A 92 18.36 17.15 1.66
N ARG A 93 17.81 16.16 0.94
CA ARG A 93 17.48 16.29 -0.48
C ARG A 93 16.24 15.48 -0.85
N TRP A 94 15.49 15.97 -1.82
CA TRP A 94 14.43 15.22 -2.48
C TRP A 94 15.04 14.15 -3.39
N GLN A 95 14.61 12.90 -3.22
CA GLN A 95 15.08 11.74 -3.96
C GLN A 95 13.93 11.09 -4.74
N GLN A 96 14.23 10.68 -5.97
CA GLN A 96 13.31 9.91 -6.79
C GLN A 96 13.13 8.49 -6.23
N LEU A 97 11.89 8.00 -6.24
CA LEU A 97 11.60 6.61 -5.90
C LEU A 97 12.19 5.70 -6.98
N ASP A 98 13.35 5.12 -6.68
CA ASP A 98 14.06 4.23 -7.58
C ASP A 98 13.42 2.83 -7.49
N GLN A 99 12.36 2.59 -8.27
CA GLN A 99 11.59 1.34 -8.23
C GLN A 99 12.46 0.09 -8.50
N GLN A 100 13.59 0.25 -9.18
CA GLN A 100 14.44 -0.85 -9.63
C GLN A 100 15.29 -1.47 -8.52
N LYS A 101 15.71 -0.71 -7.49
CA LYS A 101 16.60 -1.22 -6.42
C LYS A 101 15.97 -2.28 -5.53
N ASN A 102 14.64 -2.37 -5.48
CA ASN A 102 13.94 -3.32 -4.61
C ASN A 102 14.01 -4.76 -5.16
N ILE A 103 14.08 -4.93 -6.48
CA ILE A 103 14.06 -6.24 -7.17
C ILE A 103 15.38 -7.00 -6.94
N ASP A 104 16.51 -6.28 -6.96
CA ASP A 104 17.85 -6.87 -6.81
C ASP A 104 18.12 -7.41 -5.39
N SER A 105 17.43 -6.88 -4.39
CA SER A 105 17.60 -7.29 -2.99
C SER A 105 16.89 -8.63 -2.68
N TYR A 106 15.74 -8.88 -3.32
CA TYR A 106 14.99 -10.13 -3.20
C TYR A 106 15.66 -11.28 -3.97
N THR A 107 16.24 -11.01 -5.13
CA THR A 107 16.89 -12.03 -5.96
C THR A 107 18.26 -12.47 -5.43
N LYS A 108 18.96 -11.63 -4.65
CA LYS A 108 20.24 -12.00 -4.01
C LYS A 108 20.08 -12.90 -2.78
N LYS A 109 18.97 -12.79 -2.02
CA LYS A 109 18.72 -13.63 -0.84
C LYS A 109 18.33 -15.08 -1.18
N SER A 110 17.76 -15.33 -2.35
CA SER A 110 17.28 -16.66 -2.76
C SER A 110 18.33 -17.56 -3.43
N LYS A 111 19.56 -17.05 -3.65
CA LYS A 111 20.66 -17.80 -4.31
C LYS A 111 21.51 -18.67 -3.36
N LYS A 112 21.28 -18.63 -2.03
CA LYS A 112 22.11 -19.36 -1.05
C LYS A 112 21.51 -20.66 -0.49
N VAL A 113 20.35 -21.13 -0.97
CA VAL A 113 19.65 -22.29 -0.37
C VAL A 113 19.05 -23.23 -1.44
N LYS A 114 19.78 -23.57 -2.50
CA LYS A 114 19.18 -24.31 -3.64
C LYS A 114 19.78 -25.66 -4.02
N ASP A 115 20.67 -26.23 -3.23
CA ASP A 115 21.29 -27.51 -3.66
C ASP A 115 20.72 -28.75 -2.96
N ASP A 116 20.18 -28.68 -1.72
CA ASP A 116 19.89 -29.92 -0.95
C ASP A 116 18.42 -30.18 -0.56
N LEU A 117 17.44 -29.36 -0.94
CA LEU A 117 16.07 -29.49 -0.38
C LEU A 117 14.92 -29.32 -1.37
N PHE A 118 14.97 -29.97 -2.54
CA PHE A 118 13.77 -30.22 -3.34
C PHE A 118 13.78 -31.66 -3.87
N GLN A 119 13.35 -32.60 -3.03
CA GLN A 119 12.81 -33.88 -3.52
C GLN A 119 11.51 -33.56 -4.25
N VAL A 120 11.49 -33.75 -5.57
CA VAL A 120 10.29 -33.62 -6.41
C VAL A 120 9.30 -34.69 -5.98
N ILE A 121 8.28 -34.32 -5.21
CA ILE A 121 7.16 -35.22 -4.91
C ILE A 121 6.34 -35.34 -6.19
N PRO A 122 6.22 -36.53 -6.82
CA PRO A 122 5.36 -36.70 -7.98
C PRO A 122 3.92 -36.42 -7.55
N GLN A 123 3.27 -35.45 -8.21
CA GLN A 123 1.88 -35.11 -7.93
C GLN A 123 1.00 -36.33 -8.24
N LYS A 124 0.51 -37.02 -7.20
CA LYS A 124 -0.57 -38.01 -7.37
C LYS A 124 -1.79 -37.25 -7.88
N GLN A 125 -2.11 -37.45 -9.15
CA GLN A 125 -3.30 -36.91 -9.78
C GLN A 125 -4.53 -37.40 -9.02
N PHE A 126 -5.14 -36.49 -8.25
CA PHE A 126 -6.30 -36.79 -7.43
C PHE A 126 -7.51 -37.03 -8.36
N PRO A 127 -8.30 -38.10 -8.19
CA PRO A 127 -9.19 -38.61 -9.23
C PRO A 127 -10.46 -37.77 -9.48
N PHE A 128 -10.64 -36.60 -8.85
CA PHE A 128 -11.77 -35.72 -9.22
C PHE A 128 -11.36 -34.80 -10.36
N LYS A 129 -12.09 -34.90 -11.48
CA LYS A 129 -11.98 -33.93 -12.57
C LYS A 129 -12.61 -32.62 -12.09
N SER A 130 -11.80 -31.57 -11.97
CA SER A 130 -12.29 -30.23 -11.67
C SER A 130 -13.40 -29.86 -12.66
N LYS A 131 -14.49 -29.26 -12.16
CA LYS A 131 -15.57 -28.70 -13.00
C LYS A 131 -15.04 -27.76 -14.09
N TYR A 132 -13.88 -27.13 -13.86
CA TYR A 132 -13.17 -26.32 -14.84
C TYR A 132 -12.70 -27.11 -16.06
N GLU A 133 -12.28 -28.37 -15.90
CA GLU A 133 -11.81 -29.22 -17.00
C GLU A 133 -12.97 -29.60 -17.94
N VAL A 134 -14.14 -29.86 -17.35
CA VAL A 134 -15.37 -30.17 -18.09
C VAL A 134 -15.83 -28.94 -18.88
N ILE A 135 -15.78 -27.76 -18.27
CA ILE A 135 -16.12 -26.49 -18.93
C ILE A 135 -15.13 -26.16 -20.04
N ARG A 136 -13.82 -26.36 -19.83
CA ARG A 136 -12.79 -26.17 -20.87
C ARG A 136 -13.00 -27.08 -22.08
N LYS A 137 -13.41 -28.33 -21.87
CA LYS A 137 -13.70 -29.27 -22.97
C LYS A 137 -15.04 -29.03 -23.64
N ALA A 138 -16.02 -28.49 -22.91
CA ALA A 138 -17.36 -28.20 -23.42
C ALA A 138 -17.38 -26.94 -24.31
N ASN A 139 -16.46 -26.00 -24.08
CA ASN A 139 -16.30 -24.82 -24.94
C ASN A 139 -15.48 -25.18 -26.19
N TYR A 140 -16.20 -25.78 -27.12
CA TYR A 140 -15.81 -26.12 -28.48
C TYR A 140 -15.41 -24.85 -29.26
N TYR A 141 -14.15 -24.43 -29.20
CA TYR A 141 -13.41 -23.81 -30.31
C TYR A 141 -11.91 -23.91 -29.99
N ASP A 142 -11.19 -24.71 -30.77
CA ASP A 142 -9.73 -24.69 -30.82
C ASP A 142 -9.27 -23.28 -31.22
N ILE A 143 -8.71 -22.52 -30.28
CA ILE A 143 -8.02 -21.27 -30.58
C ILE A 143 -6.54 -21.62 -30.77
N PRO A 144 -5.97 -21.52 -31.99
CA PRO A 144 -4.55 -21.69 -32.19
C PRO A 144 -3.76 -20.68 -31.37
N SER A 145 -2.71 -21.16 -30.69
CA SER A 145 -1.93 -20.43 -29.68
C SER A 145 -1.20 -19.16 -30.17
N ASP A 146 -1.24 -18.82 -31.46
CA ASP A 146 -0.33 -17.85 -32.07
C ASP A 146 -0.97 -16.47 -32.35
N GLN A 147 -2.20 -16.22 -31.88
CA GLN A 147 -2.86 -14.92 -32.03
C GLN A 147 -3.37 -14.37 -30.69
N THR A 148 -2.47 -14.09 -29.74
CA THR A 148 -2.80 -13.24 -28.60
C THR A 148 -2.67 -11.76 -28.99
N LYS A 149 -3.64 -11.27 -29.77
CA LYS A 149 -3.98 -9.84 -29.77
C LYS A 149 -5.19 -9.65 -28.85
N ASN A 150 -5.15 -8.57 -28.06
CA ASN A 150 -6.01 -8.27 -26.91
C ASN A 150 -7.47 -8.76 -27.04
N GLN A 151 -7.90 -9.54 -26.05
CA GLN A 151 -9.22 -10.17 -25.92
C GLN A 151 -10.36 -9.19 -25.58
N PHE A 152 -10.31 -7.95 -26.08
CA PHE A 152 -11.39 -6.96 -25.90
C PHE A 152 -12.11 -6.62 -27.21
N ASP A 153 -11.58 -7.00 -28.37
CA ASP A 153 -12.08 -6.50 -29.66
C ASP A 153 -13.04 -7.46 -30.41
N ILE A 154 -13.48 -8.56 -29.79
CA ILE A 154 -14.37 -9.54 -30.44
C ILE A 154 -15.68 -9.67 -29.66
N TYR A 155 -16.50 -8.62 -29.68
CA TYR A 155 -17.93 -8.74 -29.43
C TYR A 155 -18.71 -7.95 -30.48
N PRO A 156 -19.67 -8.57 -31.20
CA PRO A 156 -20.52 -7.82 -32.12
C PRO A 156 -21.41 -6.86 -31.32
N GLN A 157 -21.25 -5.56 -31.57
CA GLN A 157 -22.01 -4.47 -30.94
C GLN A 157 -23.44 -4.34 -31.49
N THR A 158 -24.24 -5.42 -31.50
CA THR A 158 -25.60 -5.37 -32.10
C THR A 158 -26.71 -5.97 -31.26
N ASN A 159 -26.52 -6.20 -29.95
CA ASN A 159 -27.62 -6.57 -29.06
C ASN A 159 -27.74 -5.55 -27.91
N THR A 160 -28.54 -4.52 -28.14
CA THR A 160 -29.05 -3.66 -27.07
C THR A 160 -30.12 -4.44 -26.30
N LEU A 161 -29.71 -5.21 -25.30
CA LEU A 161 -30.65 -5.77 -24.33
C LEU A 161 -31.01 -4.66 -23.36
N GLU A 162 -32.26 -4.22 -23.38
CA GLU A 162 -32.79 -3.33 -22.35
C GLU A 162 -32.57 -3.98 -20.97
N PRO A 163 -31.95 -3.29 -20.00
CA PRO A 163 -31.78 -3.85 -18.68
C PRO A 163 -33.17 -3.99 -18.05
N HIS A 164 -33.67 -5.22 -17.93
CA HIS A 164 -34.82 -5.48 -17.08
C HIS A 164 -34.47 -5.06 -15.66
N ASP A 165 -35.25 -4.12 -15.13
CA ASP A 165 -35.05 -3.47 -13.85
C ASP A 165 -35.38 -4.45 -12.71
N TYR A 166 -34.49 -5.41 -12.48
CA TYR A 166 -34.62 -6.35 -11.37
C TYR A 166 -34.25 -5.61 -10.07
N GLN A 167 -35.27 -5.17 -9.33
CA GLN A 167 -35.08 -4.65 -7.98
C GLN A 167 -34.56 -5.77 -7.05
N LEU A 168 -33.25 -5.88 -6.89
CA LEU A 168 -32.62 -6.73 -5.88
C LEU A 168 -32.92 -6.15 -4.49
N LYS A 169 -33.83 -6.78 -3.74
CA LYS A 169 -34.04 -6.46 -2.32
C LYS A 169 -32.86 -6.98 -1.50
N PRO A 170 -32.38 -6.25 -0.49
CA PRO A 170 -31.30 -6.73 0.37
C PRO A 170 -31.74 -8.01 1.09
N LEU A 171 -30.97 -9.08 0.90
CA LEU A 171 -31.19 -10.38 1.51
C LEU A 171 -31.32 -10.24 3.02
N THR A 172 -32.46 -10.68 3.56
CA THR A 172 -32.68 -10.75 5.00
C THR A 172 -31.87 -11.90 5.58
N LYS A 173 -30.78 -11.54 6.27
CA LYS A 173 -29.95 -12.39 7.16
C LYS A 173 -29.34 -13.62 6.49
N PHE A 174 -28.14 -13.46 5.96
CA PHE A 174 -27.20 -14.58 5.82
C PHE A 174 -26.94 -15.16 7.22
N GLU A 175 -27.30 -16.42 7.44
CA GLU A 175 -26.83 -17.13 8.62
C GLU A 175 -25.32 -17.36 8.55
N ARG A 176 -24.66 -17.50 9.70
CA ARG A 176 -23.22 -17.72 9.74
C ARG A 176 -22.93 -19.11 9.17
N PRO A 177 -21.92 -19.26 8.29
CA PRO A 177 -21.56 -20.58 7.79
C PRO A 177 -21.20 -21.50 8.96
N TYR A 178 -21.64 -22.75 8.89
CA TYR A 178 -21.39 -23.78 9.89
C TYR A 178 -20.67 -24.98 9.27
N PHE A 179 -19.94 -25.73 10.09
CA PHE A 179 -19.25 -26.93 9.63
C PHE A 179 -20.19 -28.14 9.70
N SER A 180 -20.40 -28.81 8.57
CA SER A 180 -21.28 -29.98 8.42
C SER A 180 -20.48 -31.28 8.55
N PRO A 181 -20.63 -32.07 9.63
CA PRO A 181 -19.84 -33.28 9.85
C PRO A 181 -20.14 -34.39 8.83
N ASN A 182 -21.37 -34.41 8.30
CA ASN A 182 -21.82 -35.43 7.35
C ASN A 182 -21.10 -35.30 6.00
N TYR A 183 -20.77 -34.07 5.60
CA TYR A 183 -20.10 -33.77 4.33
C TYR A 183 -18.66 -33.27 4.52
N ASN A 184 -18.20 -33.18 5.78
CA ASN A 184 -16.88 -32.69 6.16
C ASN A 184 -16.50 -31.36 5.48
N SER A 185 -17.46 -30.43 5.41
CA SER A 185 -17.33 -29.16 4.68
C SER A 185 -18.06 -28.02 5.38
N TRP A 186 -17.71 -26.77 5.03
CA TRP A 186 -18.39 -25.58 5.54
C TRP A 186 -19.59 -25.23 4.65
N GLU A 187 -20.77 -25.13 5.24
CA GLU A 187 -22.06 -24.90 4.56
C GLU A 187 -22.70 -23.59 5.04
N ILE A 188 -23.59 -23.03 4.21
CA ILE A 188 -24.37 -21.84 4.53
C ILE A 188 -25.77 -22.00 3.96
N ASP A 189 -26.79 -21.85 4.80
CA ASP A 189 -28.17 -22.00 4.37
C ASP A 189 -28.68 -20.71 3.74
N GLN A 190 -29.22 -20.81 2.52
CA GLN A 190 -29.93 -19.70 1.87
C GLN A 190 -31.43 -19.87 2.10
N VAL A 191 -32.02 -19.00 2.91
CA VAL A 191 -33.48 -19.00 3.13
C VAL A 191 -34.15 -18.18 2.01
N PHE A 192 -34.86 -18.86 1.11
CA PHE A 192 -35.72 -18.21 0.11
C PHE A 192 -37.15 -18.08 0.66
N ILE A 193 -37.64 -16.84 0.81
CA ILE A 193 -39.07 -16.61 1.06
C ILE A 193 -39.77 -16.52 -0.30
N MET A 194 -40.49 -17.57 -0.69
CA MET A 194 -41.47 -17.51 -1.77
C MET A 194 -42.83 -17.08 -1.21
N LYS A 195 -43.42 -15.99 -1.72
CA LYS A 195 -44.83 -15.69 -1.49
C LYS A 195 -45.69 -16.55 -2.43
N LYS A 196 -46.79 -17.08 -1.90
CA LYS A 196 -47.92 -17.60 -2.69
C LYS A 196 -48.59 -16.48 -3.47
#